data_AF-A0A423X0H8-F1
#
_entry.id   AF-A0A423X0H8-F1
#
_cell.length_a   1.000
_cell.length_b   1.000
_cell.length_c   1.000
_cell.angle_alpha   90.00
_cell.angle_beta   90.00
_cell.angle_gamma   90.00
#
_symmetry.space_group_name_H-M   'P 1'
#
loop_
_entity.id
_entity.type
_entity.pdbx_description
1 polymer ?
#
loop_
_entity_poly.entity_id
_entity_poly.type
_entity_poly.pdbx_seq_one_letter_code
_entity_poly.pdbx_strand_id
1 'polypeptide(L)'
;MSNIRRYQVAVPTTAVEKLHEKLAVSTFPDEVDGAGWERGVRVADVKRITKYWHQEFSWASFEERLNKLPHFEATISVEGFDPFQLHFLHQKSASPDAIPLLFVHGSNKPSFNVVAPSLPNFGFSSRITKTGFGLRQYSEALHKLMLSLGYEQYASQSGDIGISITNSIGALYPHSLRALHLNMVVGVPPSLTKSPIAFVRFLVTHFLNLYTPPESAGLKAAQQYRTSGNAYFDIQKTRPNTIGLLLADSPVGLLAWIYEKLVAWSDKYQWTDQEVCEWEIGKQYLDALCLQLRW
;
A
#
# COMPACT_ATOMS: atom_id res chain seq x y z
N MET A 1 6.03 16.25 -23.17
CA MET A 1 5.00 15.20 -22.96
C MET A 1 5.71 13.92 -22.59
N SER A 2 5.34 13.29 -21.47
CA SER A 2 5.89 11.98 -21.13
C SER A 2 5.48 10.96 -22.21
N ASN A 3 6.37 10.01 -22.51
CA ASN A 3 6.08 8.95 -23.47
C ASN A 3 5.29 7.85 -22.73
N ILE A 4 3.96 7.99 -22.66
CA ILE A 4 3.08 6.98 -22.07
C ILE A 4 2.96 5.79 -23.04
N ARG A 5 3.20 4.59 -22.53
CA ARG A 5 3.17 3.35 -23.33
C ARG A 5 2.28 2.32 -22.68
N ARG A 6 1.69 1.43 -23.49
CA ARG A 6 0.94 0.29 -22.98
C ARG A 6 1.90 -0.68 -22.32
N TYR A 7 1.53 -1.19 -21.16
CA TYR A 7 2.28 -2.20 -20.42
C TYR A 7 1.51 -3.51 -20.42
N GLN A 8 2.23 -4.63 -20.47
CA GLN A 8 1.66 -5.97 -20.33
C GLN A 8 2.43 -6.67 -19.22
N VAL A 9 1.72 -7.25 -18.27
CA VAL A 9 2.32 -8.08 -17.22
C VAL A 9 2.77 -9.38 -17.87
N ALA A 10 4.06 -9.66 -17.80
CA ALA A 10 4.65 -10.88 -18.31
C ALA A 10 5.76 -11.32 -17.35
N VAL A 11 5.43 -12.20 -16.42
CA VAL A 11 6.39 -12.71 -15.45
C VAL A 11 7.15 -13.90 -16.05
N PRO A 12 8.50 -13.90 -16.00
CA PRO A 12 9.28 -15.00 -16.55
C PRO A 12 8.91 -16.34 -15.92
N THR A 13 8.75 -17.38 -16.73
CA THR A 13 8.49 -18.75 -16.26
C THR A 13 9.52 -19.21 -15.22
N THR A 14 10.78 -18.84 -15.41
CA THR A 14 11.87 -19.13 -14.46
C THR A 14 11.67 -18.52 -13.07
N ALA A 15 10.99 -17.37 -12.96
CA ALA A 15 10.63 -16.78 -11.67
C ALA A 15 9.52 -17.58 -10.97
N VAL A 16 8.55 -18.09 -11.74
CA VAL A 16 7.47 -18.95 -11.23
C VAL A 16 8.01 -20.31 -10.79
N GLU A 17 8.89 -20.94 -11.57
CA GLU A 17 9.57 -22.19 -11.21
C GLU A 17 10.37 -22.03 -9.91
N LYS A 18 11.17 -20.97 -9.81
CA LYS A 18 11.93 -20.66 -8.59
C LYS A 18 11.03 -20.43 -7.37
N LEU A 19 9.85 -19.83 -7.57
CA LEU A 19 8.85 -19.70 -6.51
C LEU A 19 8.36 -21.08 -6.03
N HIS A 20 7.97 -21.97 -6.95
CA HIS A 20 7.53 -23.32 -6.60
C HIS A 20 8.61 -24.11 -5.87
N GLU A 21 9.87 -24.06 -6.33
CA GLU A 21 11.00 -24.70 -5.65
C GLU A 21 11.12 -24.23 -4.20
N LYS A 22 11.07 -22.92 -3.97
CA LYS A 22 11.16 -22.33 -2.62
C LYS A 22 9.98 -22.71 -1.73
N LEU A 23 8.76 -22.71 -2.26
CA LEU A 23 7.57 -23.13 -1.53
C LEU A 23 7.65 -24.62 -1.13
N ALA A 24 8.16 -25.47 -2.03
CA ALA A 24 8.27 -26.91 -1.82
C ALA A 24 9.24 -27.29 -0.68
N VAL A 25 10.33 -26.54 -0.50
CA VAL A 25 11.37 -26.82 0.50
C VAL A 25 11.27 -25.96 1.77
N SER A 26 10.16 -25.23 1.94
CA SER A 26 9.98 -24.33 3.08
C SER A 26 9.85 -25.07 4.42
N THR A 27 10.57 -24.58 5.43
CA THR A 27 10.48 -25.07 6.81
C THR A 27 9.61 -24.13 7.65
N PHE A 28 8.80 -24.70 8.53
CA PHE A 28 7.90 -23.95 9.40
C PHE A 28 8.33 -24.10 10.87
N PRO A 29 8.25 -23.02 11.68
CA PRO A 29 8.55 -23.10 13.10
C PRO A 29 7.47 -23.87 13.86
N ASP A 30 7.81 -24.34 15.06
CA ASP A 30 6.82 -24.82 16.04
C ASP A 30 6.00 -23.65 16.59
N GLU A 31 4.78 -23.93 17.01
CA GLU A 31 3.84 -22.94 17.55
C GLU A 31 3.49 -23.26 19.01
N VAL A 32 3.30 -22.22 19.82
CA VAL A 32 2.85 -22.38 21.20
C VAL A 32 1.36 -22.70 21.22
N ASP A 33 0.99 -23.82 21.82
CA ASP A 33 -0.41 -24.25 21.94
C ASP A 33 -1.28 -23.17 22.58
N GLY A 34 -2.42 -22.88 21.95
CA GLY A 34 -3.44 -21.96 22.47
C GLY A 34 -3.15 -20.47 22.31
N ALA A 35 -2.01 -20.06 21.71
CA ALA A 35 -1.67 -18.64 21.54
C ALA A 35 -2.57 -17.90 20.52
N GLY A 36 -3.31 -18.63 19.68
CA GLY A 36 -4.20 -18.03 18.69
C GLY A 36 -3.47 -17.01 17.81
N TRP A 37 -4.02 -15.80 17.71
CA TRP A 37 -3.43 -14.68 16.96
C TRP A 37 -2.67 -13.68 17.86
N GLU A 38 -2.54 -13.95 19.15
CA GLU A 38 -1.93 -13.01 20.10
C GLU A 38 -0.44 -12.76 19.83
N ARG A 39 0.21 -13.67 19.09
CA ARG A 39 1.64 -13.63 18.76
C ARG A 39 1.92 -13.50 17.26
N GLY A 40 0.93 -13.06 16.49
CA GLY A 40 1.02 -12.93 15.04
C GLY A 40 0.32 -14.07 14.32
N VAL A 41 0.79 -14.38 13.11
CA VAL A 41 0.16 -15.39 12.24
C VAL A 41 0.22 -16.80 12.83
N ARG A 42 -0.87 -17.56 12.64
CA ARG A 42 -0.89 -18.98 13.00
C ARG A 42 -0.10 -19.82 12.02
N VAL A 43 0.77 -20.70 12.51
CA VAL A 43 1.60 -21.56 11.63
C VAL A 43 0.72 -22.47 10.78
N ALA A 44 -0.40 -22.95 11.32
CA ALA A 44 -1.36 -23.76 10.58
C ALA A 44 -1.96 -23.04 9.36
N ASP A 45 -2.22 -21.73 9.46
CA ASP A 45 -2.76 -20.93 8.35
C ASP A 45 -1.71 -20.75 7.25
N VAL A 46 -0.47 -20.40 7.62
CA VAL A 46 0.62 -20.23 6.66
C VAL A 46 0.92 -21.54 5.93
N LYS A 47 0.91 -22.69 6.64
CA LYS A 47 1.08 -24.02 6.01
C LYS A 47 -0.01 -24.31 4.99
N ARG A 48 -1.27 -24.04 5.33
CA ARG A 48 -2.43 -24.24 4.45
C ARG A 48 -2.33 -23.38 3.19
N ILE A 49 -2.06 -22.08 3.35
CA ILE A 49 -1.93 -21.15 2.21
C ILE A 49 -0.69 -21.50 1.38
N THR A 50 0.43 -21.85 1.99
CA THR A 50 1.64 -22.29 1.26
C THR A 50 1.37 -23.53 0.41
N LYS A 51 0.61 -24.50 0.96
CA LYS A 51 0.21 -25.69 0.21
C LYS A 51 -0.66 -25.33 -0.99
N TYR A 52 -1.68 -24.49 -0.79
CA TYR A 52 -2.53 -24.00 -1.88
C TYR A 52 -1.70 -23.25 -2.94
N TRP A 53 -0.80 -22.36 -2.52
CA TRP A 53 0.07 -21.60 -3.41
C TRP A 53 0.97 -22.50 -4.26
N HIS A 54 1.52 -23.54 -3.64
CA HIS A 54 2.40 -24.48 -4.32
C HIS A 54 1.66 -25.41 -5.30
N GLN A 55 0.45 -25.88 -4.93
CA GLN A 55 -0.21 -27.00 -5.61
C GLN A 55 -1.39 -26.62 -6.48
N GLU A 56 -2.08 -25.52 -6.17
CA GLU A 56 -3.39 -25.19 -6.76
C GLU A 56 -3.41 -23.80 -7.41
N PHE A 57 -2.62 -22.85 -6.92
CA PHE A 57 -2.58 -21.50 -7.47
C PHE A 57 -2.01 -21.47 -8.90
N SER A 58 -2.76 -20.90 -9.84
CA SER A 58 -2.35 -20.75 -11.24
C SER A 58 -1.85 -19.34 -11.54
N TRP A 59 -0.54 -19.18 -11.67
CA TRP A 59 0.08 -17.92 -12.12
C TRP A 59 -0.47 -17.45 -13.46
N ALA A 60 -0.52 -18.35 -14.45
CA ALA A 60 -0.98 -18.03 -15.79
C ALA A 60 -2.42 -17.47 -15.79
N SER A 61 -3.31 -18.07 -14.99
CA SER A 61 -4.69 -17.60 -14.88
C SER A 61 -4.76 -16.21 -14.24
N PHE A 62 -3.93 -15.94 -13.23
CA PHE A 62 -3.86 -14.63 -12.57
C PHE A 62 -3.31 -13.55 -13.50
N GLU A 63 -2.21 -13.84 -14.19
CA GLU A 63 -1.61 -12.93 -15.18
C GLU A 63 -2.59 -12.60 -16.32
N GLU A 64 -3.36 -13.58 -16.80
CA GLU A 64 -4.41 -13.33 -17.79
C GLU A 64 -5.49 -12.38 -17.26
N ARG A 65 -5.91 -12.52 -15.99
CA ARG A 65 -6.87 -11.59 -15.37
C ARG A 65 -6.31 -10.19 -15.23
N LEU A 66 -5.05 -10.04 -14.80
CA LEU A 66 -4.39 -8.73 -14.70
C LEU A 66 -4.35 -8.05 -16.07
N ASN A 67 -3.93 -8.76 -17.11
CA ASN A 67 -3.80 -8.20 -18.46
C ASN A 67 -5.13 -7.83 -19.14
N LYS A 68 -6.29 -8.12 -18.52
CA LYS A 68 -7.59 -7.57 -18.93
C LYS A 68 -7.76 -6.11 -18.54
N LEU A 69 -6.96 -5.62 -17.60
CA LEU A 69 -6.96 -4.22 -17.16
C LEU A 69 -6.07 -3.34 -18.07
N PRO A 70 -6.36 -2.03 -18.18
CA PRO A 70 -5.60 -1.12 -19.04
C PRO A 70 -4.33 -0.63 -18.34
N HIS A 71 -3.28 -1.46 -18.41
CA HIS A 71 -1.95 -1.17 -17.85
C HIS A 71 -1.11 -0.26 -18.76
N PHE A 72 -0.41 0.69 -18.15
CA PHE A 72 0.49 1.62 -18.81
C PHE A 72 1.75 1.88 -17.98
N GLU A 73 2.76 2.41 -18.64
CA GLU A 73 3.96 2.95 -18.03
C GLU A 73 4.28 4.34 -18.59
N ALA A 74 4.91 5.18 -17.77
CA ALA A 74 5.43 6.48 -18.20
C ALA A 74 6.80 6.75 -17.55
N THR A 75 7.72 7.34 -18.32
CA THR A 75 8.97 7.86 -17.76
C THR A 75 8.71 9.15 -16.99
N ILE A 76 9.04 9.16 -15.71
CA ILE A 76 8.88 10.32 -14.81
C ILE A 76 10.26 10.81 -14.38
N SER A 77 10.46 12.13 -14.42
CA SER A 77 11.69 12.78 -13.95
C SER A 77 11.38 13.64 -12.73
N VAL A 78 12.00 13.32 -11.59
CA VAL A 78 11.91 14.05 -10.32
C VAL A 78 13.25 14.75 -10.09
N GLU A 79 13.24 16.01 -9.65
CA GLU A 79 14.47 16.78 -9.48
C GLU A 79 15.45 16.09 -8.51
N GLY A 80 16.72 15.94 -8.92
CA GLY A 80 17.76 15.26 -8.14
C GLY A 80 17.77 13.73 -8.24
N PHE A 81 16.82 13.12 -8.96
CA PHE A 81 16.74 11.67 -9.17
C PHE A 81 16.85 11.31 -10.65
N ASP A 82 17.37 10.12 -10.92
CA ASP A 82 17.39 9.61 -12.29
C ASP A 82 15.94 9.37 -12.75
N PRO A 83 15.62 9.61 -14.04
CA PRO A 83 14.31 9.26 -14.57
C PRO A 83 13.99 7.78 -14.35
N PHE A 84 12.73 7.47 -14.05
CA PHE A 84 12.29 6.11 -13.75
C PHE A 84 10.95 5.80 -14.43
N GLN A 85 10.67 4.51 -14.66
CA GLN A 85 9.40 4.05 -15.19
C GLN A 85 8.38 3.94 -14.05
N LEU A 86 7.26 4.64 -14.20
CA LEU A 86 6.12 4.59 -13.29
C LEU A 86 5.00 3.80 -13.96
N HIS A 87 4.59 2.69 -13.34
CA HIS A 87 3.48 1.86 -13.80
C HIS A 87 2.15 2.37 -13.21
N PHE A 88 1.08 2.32 -14.00
CA PHE A 88 -0.27 2.69 -13.56
C PHE A 88 -1.36 2.00 -14.37
N LEU A 89 -2.52 1.81 -13.74
CA LEU A 89 -3.77 1.54 -14.46
C LEU A 89 -4.44 2.84 -14.85
N HIS A 90 -4.96 2.92 -16.09
CA HIS A 90 -5.73 4.06 -16.54
C HIS A 90 -6.99 3.61 -17.29
N GLN A 91 -8.12 3.64 -16.58
CA GLN A 91 -9.43 3.38 -17.16
C GLN A 91 -10.10 4.72 -17.49
N LYS A 92 -10.14 5.06 -18.78
CA LYS A 92 -10.91 6.21 -19.25
C LYS A 92 -12.41 5.93 -19.12
N SER A 93 -13.13 6.94 -18.66
CA SER A 93 -14.59 6.96 -18.71
C SER A 93 -15.08 7.18 -20.14
N ALA A 94 -16.28 6.69 -20.45
CA ALA A 94 -16.96 7.00 -21.71
C ALA A 94 -17.56 8.42 -21.71
N SER A 95 -17.71 9.04 -20.53
CA SER A 95 -18.22 10.41 -20.40
C SER A 95 -17.10 11.42 -20.67
N PRO A 96 -17.30 12.42 -21.56
CA PRO A 96 -16.30 13.46 -21.83
C PRO A 96 -16.07 14.38 -20.63
N ASP A 97 -17.05 14.49 -19.73
CA ASP A 97 -17.00 15.36 -18.54
C ASP A 97 -16.53 14.61 -17.27
N ALA A 98 -16.00 13.40 -17.44
CA ALA A 98 -15.55 12.60 -16.31
C ALA A 98 -14.37 13.26 -15.58
N ILE A 99 -14.50 13.39 -14.26
CA ILE A 99 -13.48 13.98 -13.41
C ILE A 99 -12.28 13.01 -13.32
N PRO A 100 -11.05 13.45 -13.57
CA PRO A 100 -9.86 12.66 -13.31
C PRO A 100 -9.63 12.44 -11.82
N LEU A 101 -9.52 11.17 -11.45
CA LEU A 101 -9.25 10.69 -10.10
C LEU A 101 -7.89 10.01 -10.08
N LEU A 102 -6.92 10.65 -9.42
CA LEU A 102 -5.72 9.95 -9.00
C LEU A 102 -6.09 9.09 -7.79
N PHE A 103 -6.05 7.78 -8.00
CA PHE A 103 -6.40 6.78 -7.03
C PHE A 103 -5.15 6.14 -6.45
N VAL A 104 -4.72 6.63 -5.30
CA VAL A 104 -3.60 6.03 -4.57
C VAL A 104 -4.18 4.95 -3.66
N HIS A 105 -4.24 3.73 -4.20
CA HIS A 105 -4.82 2.49 -3.66
C HIS A 105 -5.72 2.61 -2.40
N GLY A 106 -7.00 2.24 -2.60
CA GLY A 106 -8.11 2.07 -1.66
C GLY A 106 -9.20 1.22 -2.35
N SER A 107 -10.48 1.22 -1.94
CA SER A 107 -11.55 0.44 -2.64
C SER A 107 -12.73 1.29 -3.17
N ASN A 108 -13.38 0.77 -4.23
CA ASN A 108 -14.65 1.12 -4.91
C ASN A 108 -14.63 2.01 -6.18
N LYS A 109 -15.49 1.64 -7.16
CA LYS A 109 -15.61 2.20 -8.53
C LYS A 109 -16.67 3.31 -8.66
N PRO A 110 -16.31 4.47 -9.26
CA PRO A 110 -17.31 5.46 -9.72
C PRO A 110 -17.01 6.06 -11.13
N SER A 111 -17.82 7.03 -11.59
CA SER A 111 -17.75 7.74 -12.90
C SER A 111 -16.52 8.67 -13.11
N PHE A 112 -15.32 8.20 -12.77
CA PHE A 112 -14.08 8.97 -12.84
C PHE A 112 -13.12 8.43 -13.91
N ASN A 113 -12.21 9.27 -14.41
CA ASN A 113 -11.00 8.77 -15.08
C ASN A 113 -10.02 8.34 -13.99
N VAL A 114 -9.92 7.05 -13.72
CA VAL A 114 -9.14 6.53 -12.59
C VAL A 114 -7.69 6.28 -13.02
N VAL A 115 -6.74 6.90 -12.31
CA VAL A 115 -5.29 6.68 -12.44
C VAL A 115 -4.80 6.02 -11.15
N ALA A 116 -4.44 4.75 -11.19
CA ALA A 116 -3.95 4.03 -10.01
C ALA A 116 -2.46 3.68 -10.14
N PRO A 117 -1.54 4.52 -9.64
CA PRO A 117 -0.11 4.28 -9.76
C PRO A 117 0.36 3.23 -8.75
N SER A 118 1.27 2.35 -9.17
CA SER A 118 2.17 1.68 -8.22
C SER A 118 3.20 2.73 -7.78
N LEU A 119 3.34 2.96 -6.47
CA LEU A 119 4.29 3.97 -5.97
C LEU A 119 5.73 3.66 -6.43
N PRO A 120 6.63 4.65 -6.57
CA PRO A 120 8.05 4.38 -6.77
C PRO A 120 8.60 3.40 -5.72
N ASN A 121 9.35 2.37 -6.14
CA ASN A 121 9.74 1.19 -5.34
C ASN A 121 8.61 0.20 -5.01
N PHE A 122 7.42 0.35 -5.57
CA PHE A 122 6.31 -0.56 -5.34
C PHE A 122 5.89 -1.16 -6.67
N GLY A 123 5.81 -2.47 -6.68
CA GLY A 123 5.23 -3.22 -7.78
C GLY A 123 6.01 -3.15 -9.07
N PHE A 124 5.30 -2.83 -10.14
CA PHE A 124 5.85 -2.73 -11.48
C PHE A 124 6.54 -1.37 -11.69
N SER A 125 6.46 -0.45 -10.73
CA SER A 125 7.24 0.78 -10.78
C SER A 125 8.70 0.49 -10.45
N SER A 126 9.60 1.16 -11.17
CA SER A 126 11.03 0.94 -11.03
C SER A 126 11.55 1.23 -9.62
N ARG A 127 12.63 0.52 -9.25
CA ARG A 127 13.41 0.78 -8.05
C ARG A 127 14.11 2.14 -8.14
N ILE A 128 14.05 2.92 -7.07
CA ILE A 128 14.86 4.12 -6.87
C ILE A 128 16.25 3.75 -6.35
N THR A 129 17.30 4.23 -7.01
CA THR A 129 18.70 3.85 -6.75
C THR A 129 19.43 4.80 -5.78
N LYS A 130 18.91 6.01 -5.56
CA LYS A 130 19.51 7.07 -4.71
C LYS A 130 18.81 7.20 -3.35
N THR A 131 19.54 7.62 -2.32
CA THR A 131 18.98 7.95 -0.99
C THR A 131 18.06 9.18 -1.06
N GLY A 132 17.19 9.35 -0.06
CA GLY A 132 16.46 10.60 0.15
C GLY A 132 15.17 10.74 -0.66
N PHE A 133 14.66 9.65 -1.25
CA PHE A 133 13.36 9.64 -1.93
C PHE A 133 12.23 9.60 -0.90
N GLY A 134 11.89 10.79 -0.38
CA GLY A 134 10.92 10.96 0.69
C GLY A 134 9.56 11.46 0.22
N LEU A 135 8.74 11.89 1.19
CA LEU A 135 7.36 12.33 0.96
C LEU A 135 7.20 13.37 -0.16
N ARG A 136 8.13 14.34 -0.22
CA ARG A 136 8.12 15.39 -1.26
C ARG A 136 8.33 14.80 -2.65
N GLN A 137 9.26 13.86 -2.80
CA GLN A 137 9.54 13.20 -4.07
C GLN A 137 8.39 12.30 -4.53
N TYR A 138 7.76 11.57 -3.61
CA TYR A 138 6.52 10.83 -3.92
C TYR A 138 5.43 11.77 -4.42
N SER A 139 5.23 12.90 -3.74
CA SER A 139 4.23 13.92 -4.12
C SER A 139 4.52 14.51 -5.50
N GLU A 140 5.77 14.86 -5.77
CA GLU A 140 6.21 15.40 -7.06
C GLU A 140 6.05 14.37 -8.18
N ALA A 141 6.42 13.10 -7.96
CA ALA A 141 6.28 12.04 -8.94
C ALA A 141 4.82 11.83 -9.36
N LEU A 142 3.92 11.74 -8.38
CA LEU A 142 2.49 11.55 -8.66
C LEU A 142 1.84 12.79 -9.28
N HIS A 143 2.24 14.00 -8.86
CA HIS A 143 1.77 15.22 -9.49
C HIS A 143 2.22 15.30 -10.96
N LYS A 144 3.51 15.02 -11.22
CA LYS A 144 4.06 14.97 -12.58
C LYS A 144 3.38 13.91 -13.43
N LEU A 145 3.03 12.74 -12.89
CA LEU A 145 2.24 11.73 -13.60
C LEU A 145 0.93 12.34 -14.12
N MET A 146 0.17 13.03 -13.26
CA MET A 146 -1.11 13.65 -13.64
C MET A 146 -0.94 14.72 -14.73
N LEU A 147 0.04 15.61 -14.59
CA LEU A 147 0.36 16.60 -15.63
C LEU A 147 0.73 15.93 -16.95
N SER A 148 1.46 14.82 -16.87
CA SER A 148 1.92 14.08 -18.04
C SER A 148 0.78 13.39 -18.80
N LEU A 149 -0.30 13.05 -18.09
CA LEU A 149 -1.57 12.57 -18.66
C LEU A 149 -2.46 13.70 -19.20
N GLY A 150 -2.05 14.97 -19.06
CA GLY A 150 -2.82 16.15 -19.46
C GLY A 150 -3.81 16.65 -18.41
N TYR A 151 -3.77 16.10 -17.18
CA TYR A 151 -4.65 16.51 -16.09
C TYR A 151 -3.98 17.58 -15.22
N GLU A 152 -4.20 18.85 -15.57
CA GLU A 152 -3.74 20.00 -14.77
C GLU A 152 -4.48 20.11 -13.43
N GLN A 153 -5.72 19.61 -13.38
CA GLN A 153 -6.57 19.64 -12.20
C GLN A 153 -7.19 18.27 -11.95
N TYR A 154 -7.10 17.78 -10.71
CA TYR A 154 -7.57 16.44 -10.34
C TYR A 154 -7.98 16.36 -8.87
N ALA A 155 -8.74 15.30 -8.54
CA ALA A 155 -8.97 14.90 -7.16
C ALA A 155 -8.03 13.73 -6.79
N SER A 156 -7.68 13.62 -5.51
CA SER A 156 -6.89 12.50 -4.98
C SER A 156 -7.66 11.74 -3.91
N GLN A 157 -7.66 10.42 -4.00
CA GLN A 157 -8.16 9.53 -2.95
C GLN A 157 -7.00 8.72 -2.39
N SER A 158 -6.93 8.57 -1.06
CA SER A 158 -5.88 7.76 -0.44
C SER A 158 -6.20 7.21 0.94
N GLY A 159 -5.61 6.07 1.25
CA GLY A 159 -5.43 5.52 2.59
C GLY A 159 -3.95 5.29 2.93
N ASP A 160 -3.70 4.79 4.14
CA ASP A 160 -2.36 4.40 4.60
C ASP A 160 -1.26 5.46 4.33
N ILE A 161 -0.09 5.10 3.81
CA ILE A 161 0.99 6.05 3.45
C ILE A 161 0.54 7.09 2.42
N GLY A 162 -0.46 6.77 1.59
CA GLY A 162 -1.04 7.65 0.59
C GLY A 162 -1.66 8.90 1.18
N ILE A 163 -2.11 8.88 2.44
CA ILE A 163 -2.65 10.07 3.13
C ILE A 163 -1.58 11.14 3.27
N SER A 164 -0.36 10.75 3.63
CA SER A 164 0.74 11.69 3.75
C SER A 164 1.04 12.31 2.38
N ILE A 165 1.07 11.49 1.33
CA ILE A 165 1.36 11.91 -0.04
C ILE A 165 0.27 12.87 -0.54
N THR A 166 -1.01 12.51 -0.43
CA THR A 166 -2.14 13.34 -0.84
C THR A 166 -2.16 14.69 -0.11
N ASN A 167 -1.95 14.70 1.22
CA ASN A 167 -1.86 15.95 1.98
C ASN A 167 -0.67 16.81 1.53
N SER A 168 0.49 16.19 1.27
CA SER A 168 1.67 16.88 0.75
C SER A 168 1.45 17.44 -0.66
N ILE A 169 0.74 16.74 -1.54
CA ILE A 169 0.31 17.26 -2.85
C ILE A 169 -0.58 18.48 -2.66
N GLY A 170 -1.56 18.43 -1.75
CA GLY A 170 -2.44 19.57 -1.47
C GLY A 170 -1.68 20.80 -0.97
N ALA A 171 -0.63 20.60 -0.18
CA ALA A 171 0.21 21.68 0.30
C ALA A 171 1.16 22.26 -0.78
N LEU A 172 1.73 21.39 -1.63
CA LEU A 172 2.73 21.79 -2.64
C LEU A 172 2.09 22.28 -3.95
N TYR A 173 0.93 21.75 -4.32
CA TYR A 173 0.28 21.98 -5.61
C TYR A 173 -1.22 22.35 -5.44
N PRO A 174 -1.55 23.40 -4.66
CA PRO A 174 -2.93 23.73 -4.30
C PRO A 174 -3.82 24.15 -5.48
N HIS A 175 -3.23 24.59 -6.61
CA HIS A 175 -3.98 24.93 -7.82
C HIS A 175 -4.38 23.70 -8.65
N SER A 176 -3.68 22.59 -8.47
CA SER A 176 -3.87 21.35 -9.24
C SER A 176 -4.77 20.37 -8.49
N LEU A 177 -4.61 20.25 -7.16
CA LEU A 177 -5.45 19.34 -6.36
C LEU A 177 -6.77 20.02 -5.96
N ARG A 178 -7.86 19.67 -6.65
CA ARG A 178 -9.20 20.25 -6.44
C ARG A 178 -9.91 19.72 -5.20
N ALA A 179 -9.67 18.45 -4.86
CA ALA A 179 -10.26 17.79 -3.71
C ALA A 179 -9.37 16.64 -3.24
N LEU A 180 -9.42 16.37 -1.93
CA LEU A 180 -8.80 15.19 -1.31
C LEU A 180 -9.86 14.39 -0.54
N HIS A 181 -9.86 13.08 -0.73
CA HIS A 181 -10.71 12.14 0.00
C HIS A 181 -9.82 11.12 0.73
N LEU A 182 -9.88 11.13 2.06
CA LEU A 182 -9.05 10.29 2.91
C LEU A 182 -9.92 9.26 3.62
N ASN A 183 -9.54 7.98 3.58
CA ASN A 183 -10.26 6.91 4.30
C ASN A 183 -9.56 6.48 5.60
N MET A 184 -8.44 7.12 5.94
CA MET A 184 -7.81 7.07 7.25
C MET A 184 -7.34 8.48 7.61
N VAL A 185 -7.48 8.86 8.87
CA VAL A 185 -7.10 10.19 9.37
C VAL A 185 -6.36 10.01 10.69
N VAL A 186 -5.15 10.55 10.76
CA VAL A 186 -4.36 10.58 12.00
C VAL A 186 -4.70 11.86 12.76
N GLY A 187 -5.56 11.73 13.77
CA GLY A 187 -5.91 12.83 14.67
C GLY A 187 -4.84 13.02 15.75
N VAL A 188 -4.35 14.26 15.89
CA VAL A 188 -3.53 14.68 17.04
C VAL A 188 -4.34 15.57 17.96
N PRO A 189 -4.04 15.61 19.27
CA PRO A 189 -4.66 16.57 20.17
C PRO A 189 -4.52 18.00 19.62
N PRO A 190 -5.57 18.83 19.71
CA PRO A 190 -5.53 20.22 19.27
C PRO A 190 -4.43 21.00 19.99
N SER A 191 -3.86 22.00 19.32
CA SER A 191 -2.83 22.85 19.92
C SER A 191 -3.45 23.95 20.76
N LEU A 192 -2.92 24.18 21.97
CA LEU A 192 -3.34 25.30 22.82
C LEU A 192 -3.10 26.66 22.14
N THR A 193 -1.98 26.82 21.41
CA THR A 193 -1.62 28.10 20.78
C THR A 193 -2.34 28.36 19.47
N LYS A 194 -2.63 27.32 18.68
CA LYS A 194 -3.34 27.47 17.39
C LYS A 194 -4.86 27.37 17.52
N SER A 195 -5.36 26.64 18.51
CA SER A 195 -6.77 26.32 18.64
C SER A 195 -7.18 26.20 20.12
N PRO A 196 -7.11 27.29 20.91
CA PRO A 196 -7.30 27.26 22.36
C PRO A 196 -8.67 26.71 22.78
N ILE A 197 -9.75 27.08 22.08
CA ILE A 197 -11.11 26.58 22.36
C ILE A 197 -11.19 25.07 22.12
N ALA A 198 -10.62 24.58 21.02
CA ALA A 198 -10.60 23.15 20.72
C ALA A 198 -9.75 22.37 21.74
N PHE A 199 -8.66 22.97 22.23
CA PHE A 199 -7.82 22.41 23.29
C PHE A 199 -8.55 22.26 24.61
N VAL A 200 -9.22 23.32 25.08
CA VAL A 200 -10.03 23.26 26.32
C VAL A 200 -11.12 22.21 26.17
N ARG A 201 -11.83 22.19 25.03
CA ARG A 201 -12.85 21.16 24.76
C ARG A 201 -12.26 19.75 24.82
N PHE A 202 -11.11 19.52 24.19
CA PHE A 202 -10.41 18.24 24.24
C PHE A 202 -10.07 17.83 25.68
N LEU A 203 -9.54 18.74 26.50
CA LEU A 203 -9.23 18.45 27.90
C LEU A 203 -10.46 18.06 28.71
N VAL A 204 -11.57 18.79 28.56
CA VAL A 204 -12.83 18.48 29.23
C VAL A 204 -13.34 17.10 28.81
N THR A 205 -13.40 16.83 27.50
CA THR A 205 -13.84 15.53 26.98
C THR A 205 -12.96 14.40 27.50
N HIS A 206 -11.64 14.58 27.49
CA HIS A 206 -10.70 13.56 27.89
C HIS A 206 -10.73 13.30 29.41
N PHE A 207 -10.69 14.36 30.23
CA PHE A 207 -10.65 14.23 31.69
C PHE A 207 -11.96 13.70 32.25
N LEU A 208 -13.10 14.10 31.69
CA LEU A 208 -14.42 13.61 32.10
C LEU A 208 -14.84 12.33 31.36
N ASN A 209 -13.98 11.77 30.52
CA ASN A 209 -14.23 10.59 29.70
C ASN A 209 -15.56 10.65 28.91
N LEU A 210 -15.86 11.81 28.32
CA LEU A 210 -17.11 12.08 27.59
C LEU A 210 -17.07 11.59 26.13
N TYR A 211 -16.43 10.44 25.90
CA TYR A 211 -16.36 9.81 24.60
C TYR A 211 -17.60 8.96 24.35
N THR A 212 -18.13 9.01 23.13
CA THR A 212 -19.14 8.05 22.69
C THR A 212 -18.54 6.63 22.64
N PRO A 213 -19.37 5.57 22.63
CA PRO A 213 -18.85 4.20 22.53
C PRO A 213 -17.96 3.95 21.29
N PRO A 214 -18.29 4.44 20.07
CA PRO A 214 -17.41 4.31 18.91
C PRO A 214 -16.07 5.05 19.07
N GLU A 215 -16.06 6.25 19.65
CA GLU A 215 -14.84 7.01 19.91
C GLU A 215 -13.94 6.28 20.93
N SER A 216 -14.53 5.76 22.00
CA SER A 216 -13.81 4.97 23.01
C SER A 216 -13.19 3.71 22.40
N ALA A 217 -13.94 3.00 21.55
CA ALA A 217 -13.44 1.83 20.83
C ALA A 217 -12.29 2.20 19.87
N GLY A 218 -12.42 3.30 19.12
CA GLY A 218 -11.37 3.80 18.24
C GLY A 218 -10.09 4.20 18.99
N LEU A 219 -10.21 4.86 20.15
CA LEU A 219 -9.07 5.21 21.00
C LEU A 219 -8.36 3.97 21.53
N LYS A 220 -9.12 2.94 21.96
CA LYS A 220 -8.57 1.66 22.40
C LYS A 220 -7.84 0.95 21.26
N ALA A 221 -8.43 0.88 20.07
CA ALA A 221 -7.79 0.29 18.89
C ALA A 221 -6.50 1.02 18.50
N ALA A 222 -6.52 2.36 18.53
CA ALA A 222 -5.33 3.17 18.26
C ALA A 222 -4.24 2.96 19.32
N GLN A 223 -4.61 2.78 20.60
CA GLN A 223 -3.67 2.42 21.66
C GLN A 223 -3.07 1.04 21.43
N GLN A 224 -3.89 0.03 21.14
CA GLN A 224 -3.42 -1.33 20.82
C GLN A 224 -2.45 -1.34 19.65
N TYR A 225 -2.77 -0.61 18.56
CA TYR A 225 -1.85 -0.45 17.43
C TYR A 225 -0.49 0.12 17.86
N ARG A 226 -0.47 1.18 18.68
CA ARG A 226 0.77 1.80 19.17
C ARG A 226 1.58 0.92 20.11
N THR A 227 0.94 0.03 20.87
CA THR A 227 1.62 -0.79 21.88
C THR A 227 2.08 -2.14 21.36
N SER A 228 1.33 -2.75 20.45
CA SER A 228 1.60 -4.12 19.99
C SER A 228 1.38 -4.35 18.49
N GLY A 229 0.78 -3.40 17.76
CA GLY A 229 0.46 -3.57 16.34
C GLY A 229 1.47 -2.98 15.35
N ASN A 230 2.44 -2.18 15.82
CA ASN A 230 3.30 -1.35 14.96
C ASN A 230 4.78 -1.79 14.89
N ALA A 231 5.17 -2.94 15.48
CA ALA A 231 6.56 -3.40 15.43
C ALA A 231 7.11 -3.60 14.01
N TYR A 232 6.23 -3.99 13.06
CA TYR A 232 6.55 -4.07 11.64
C TYR A 232 7.06 -2.72 11.09
N PHE A 233 6.47 -1.61 11.54
CA PHE A 233 6.84 -0.27 11.11
C PHE A 233 8.21 0.11 11.65
N ASP A 234 8.52 -0.22 12.90
CA ASP A 234 9.81 0.12 13.52
C ASP A 234 10.97 -0.62 12.83
N ILE A 235 10.83 -1.90 12.50
CA ILE A 235 11.89 -2.63 11.79
C ILE A 235 12.05 -2.13 10.35
N GLN A 236 10.96 -1.85 9.64
CA GLN A 236 11.02 -1.29 8.28
C GLN A 236 11.60 0.13 8.27
N LYS A 237 11.33 0.93 9.30
CA LYS A 237 11.86 2.29 9.46
C LYS A 237 13.36 2.28 9.75
N THR A 238 13.85 1.35 10.56
CA THR A 238 15.21 1.43 11.12
C THR A 238 16.21 0.47 10.49
N ARG A 239 15.77 -0.71 10.02
CA ARG A 239 16.63 -1.76 9.44
C ARG A 239 16.03 -2.33 8.15
N PRO A 240 15.67 -1.49 7.15
CA PRO A 240 14.99 -1.94 5.95
C PRO A 240 15.81 -2.95 5.13
N ASN A 241 17.13 -2.79 5.04
CA ASN A 241 17.95 -3.76 4.30
C ASN A 241 17.93 -5.15 4.97
N THR A 242 17.94 -5.20 6.31
CA THR A 242 17.95 -6.46 7.05
C THR A 242 16.68 -7.25 6.82
N ILE A 243 15.51 -6.67 7.12
CA ILE A 243 14.24 -7.37 6.93
C ILE A 243 13.95 -7.55 5.42
N GLY A 244 14.43 -6.65 4.55
CA GLY A 244 14.32 -6.80 3.10
C GLY A 244 15.00 -8.05 2.55
N LEU A 245 16.19 -8.37 3.06
CA LEU A 245 16.89 -9.61 2.69
C LEU A 245 16.13 -10.86 3.13
N LEU A 246 15.56 -10.84 4.35
CA LEU A 246 14.80 -11.97 4.87
C LEU A 246 13.54 -12.25 4.04
N LEU A 247 12.76 -11.20 3.74
CA LEU A 247 11.52 -11.33 2.98
C LEU A 247 11.75 -11.58 1.49
N ALA A 248 12.86 -11.11 0.92
CA ALA A 248 13.21 -11.39 -0.48
C ALA A 248 13.63 -12.85 -0.70
N ASP A 249 14.19 -13.51 0.32
CA ASP A 249 14.61 -14.90 0.19
C ASP A 249 13.45 -15.88 0.43
N SER A 250 12.61 -15.66 1.43
CA SER A 250 11.55 -16.62 1.76
C SER A 250 10.17 -16.16 1.30
N PRO A 251 9.55 -16.78 0.26
CA PRO A 251 8.18 -16.46 -0.12
C PRO A 251 7.17 -16.78 1.00
N VAL A 252 7.44 -17.81 1.81
CA VAL A 252 6.62 -18.14 2.98
C VAL A 252 6.80 -17.11 4.10
N GLY A 253 8.01 -16.59 4.28
CA GLY A 253 8.29 -15.50 5.21
C GLY A 253 7.58 -14.20 4.81
N LEU A 254 7.60 -13.87 3.51
CA LEU A 254 6.85 -12.74 2.96
C LEU A 254 5.34 -12.94 3.15
N LEU A 255 4.81 -14.10 2.80
CA LEU A 255 3.40 -14.46 3.02
C LEU A 255 2.99 -14.27 4.47
N ALA A 256 3.76 -14.82 5.42
CA ALA A 256 3.48 -14.66 6.84
C ALA A 256 3.45 -13.18 7.26
N TRP A 257 4.42 -12.39 6.78
CA TRP A 257 4.57 -10.97 7.11
C TRP A 257 3.38 -10.12 6.65
N ILE A 258 2.83 -10.45 5.48
CA ILE A 258 1.75 -9.68 4.84
C ILE A 258 0.37 -10.20 5.25
N TYR A 259 0.16 -11.52 5.25
CA TYR A 259 -1.09 -12.15 5.66
C TYR A 259 -1.50 -11.77 7.08
N GLU A 260 -0.54 -11.60 8.00
CA GLU A 260 -0.83 -11.08 9.34
C GLU A 260 -1.59 -9.75 9.30
N LYS A 261 -1.18 -8.83 8.41
CA LYS A 261 -1.81 -7.50 8.30
C LYS A 261 -3.13 -7.57 7.56
N LEU A 262 -3.25 -8.42 6.54
CA LEU A 262 -4.53 -8.65 5.86
C LEU A 262 -5.61 -9.09 6.85
N VAL A 263 -5.29 -10.02 7.74
CA VAL A 263 -6.22 -10.46 8.79
C VAL A 263 -6.41 -9.36 9.83
N ALA A 264 -5.34 -8.80 10.40
CA ALA A 264 -5.44 -7.87 11.52
C ALA A 264 -6.07 -6.51 11.17
N TRP A 265 -5.99 -6.06 9.92
CA TRP A 265 -6.49 -4.76 9.48
C TRP A 265 -7.76 -4.83 8.64
N SER A 266 -8.26 -6.04 8.38
CA SER A 266 -9.60 -6.24 7.85
C SER A 266 -10.60 -6.40 9.00
N ASP A 267 -11.88 -6.19 8.72
CA ASP A 267 -12.94 -6.30 9.71
C ASP A 267 -13.30 -7.78 10.00
N LYS A 268 -14.29 -8.31 9.31
CA LYS A 268 -14.67 -9.73 9.35
C LYS A 268 -14.48 -10.36 7.97
N TYR A 269 -13.70 -9.71 7.10
CA TYR A 269 -13.41 -10.20 5.77
C TYR A 269 -12.79 -11.60 5.82
N GLN A 270 -13.39 -12.53 5.11
CA GLN A 270 -12.94 -13.91 5.04
C GLN A 270 -12.02 -14.05 3.83
N TRP A 271 -10.73 -13.85 4.05
CA TRP A 271 -9.71 -14.03 3.02
C TRP A 271 -9.66 -15.48 2.54
N THR A 272 -9.86 -15.67 1.24
CA THR A 272 -9.62 -16.97 0.59
C THR A 272 -8.13 -17.15 0.29
N ASP A 273 -7.68 -18.41 0.18
CA ASP A 273 -6.27 -18.69 -0.13
C ASP A 273 -5.87 -18.12 -1.50
N GLN A 274 -6.80 -18.13 -2.46
CA GLN A 274 -6.60 -17.47 -3.74
C GLN A 274 -6.36 -15.97 -3.56
N GLU A 275 -7.23 -15.26 -2.84
CA GLU A 275 -7.06 -13.83 -2.64
C GLU A 275 -5.76 -13.51 -1.90
N VAL A 276 -5.37 -14.30 -0.90
CA VAL A 276 -4.10 -14.09 -0.21
C VAL A 276 -2.94 -14.30 -1.18
N CYS A 277 -2.91 -15.37 -1.97
CA CYS A 277 -1.86 -15.58 -2.97
C CYS A 277 -1.84 -14.47 -4.03
N GLU A 278 -3.00 -14.03 -4.53
CA GLU A 278 -3.12 -12.91 -5.47
C GLU A 278 -2.63 -11.60 -4.84
N TRP A 279 -2.88 -11.37 -3.55
CA TRP A 279 -2.36 -10.23 -2.81
C TRP A 279 -0.86 -10.33 -2.57
N GLU A 280 -0.32 -11.50 -2.24
CA GLU A 280 1.13 -11.70 -2.11
C GLU A 280 1.84 -11.46 -3.43
N ILE A 281 1.27 -11.96 -4.52
CA ILE A 281 1.81 -11.81 -5.87
C ILE A 281 1.64 -10.38 -6.37
N GLY A 282 0.44 -9.83 -6.20
CA GLY A 282 0.14 -8.42 -6.38
C GLY A 282 1.04 -7.58 -5.50
N LYS A 283 1.54 -8.05 -4.35
CA LYS A 283 2.54 -7.33 -3.59
C LYS A 283 3.97 -7.65 -4.02
N GLN A 284 4.23 -8.78 -4.67
CA GLN A 284 5.54 -9.09 -5.22
C GLN A 284 5.77 -8.41 -6.60
N TYR A 285 4.70 -7.91 -7.22
CA TYR A 285 4.72 -7.32 -8.57
C TYR A 285 3.86 -6.05 -8.75
N LEU A 286 2.91 -5.73 -7.88
CA LEU A 286 2.23 -4.42 -7.75
C LEU A 286 2.60 -3.66 -6.45
N ASP A 287 3.28 -4.27 -5.46
CA ASP A 287 3.80 -3.58 -4.25
C ASP A 287 5.15 -4.12 -3.69
N ALA A 288 6.08 -4.54 -4.55
CA ALA A 288 7.37 -5.11 -4.13
C ALA A 288 8.43 -4.04 -3.88
N LEU A 289 8.31 -3.38 -2.74
CA LEU A 289 9.40 -3.11 -1.80
C LEU A 289 8.84 -2.13 -0.75
N CYS A 290 8.14 -2.69 0.24
CA CYS A 290 8.15 -2.08 1.56
C CYS A 290 9.58 -1.91 2.14
N LEU A 291 10.64 -2.31 1.43
CA LEU A 291 11.97 -2.49 2.01
C LEU A 291 13.16 -1.94 1.23
N GLN A 292 12.99 -0.83 0.53
CA GLN A 292 14.11 0.04 0.14
C GLN A 292 13.85 1.52 0.38
N LEU A 293 13.20 1.84 1.50
CA LEU A 293 13.25 3.19 2.03
C LEU A 293 14.64 3.44 2.61
N ARG A 294 15.51 4.00 1.78
CA ARG A 294 16.67 4.78 2.24
C ARG A 294 16.14 6.03 2.95
N TRP A 295 15.93 5.89 4.27
CA TRP A 295 16.16 6.98 5.21
C TRP A 295 17.63 6.98 5.56
#